data_AF-A0A523EDB2-F1
#
_entry.id   AF-A0A523EDB2-F1
#
_cell.length_a   1.000
_cell.length_b   1.000
_cell.length_c   1.000
_cell.angle_alpha   90.00
_cell.angle_beta   90.00
_cell.angle_gamma   90.00
#
_symmetry.space_group_name_H-M   'P 1'
#
loop_
_entity.id
_entity.type
_entity.pdbx_description
1 polymer ?
#
loop_
_entity_poly.entity_id
_entity_poly.type
_entity_poly.pdbx_seq_one_letter_code
_entity_poly.pdbx_strand_id
1 'polypeptide(L)'
;MMWTIRDNGGDIDWHGAKAYCENLGLAGYGDWLLPDIDSLAALYDESRSFDCFQWEGKTYQCHVSAPILLTGPNAWSSSMRGSSCAWGFNFGYGRRLDFHLGTARYGRVLCVRRSGS
;
A
#
# COMPACT_ATOMS: atom_id res chain seq x y z
N MET A 1 12.58 -1.49 10.39
CA MET A 1 11.72 -1.60 9.19
C MET A 1 11.61 -0.21 8.58
N MET A 2 11.80 -0.09 7.27
CA MET A 2 11.80 1.18 6.54
C MET A 2 10.75 1.12 5.44
N TRP A 3 9.99 2.20 5.26
CA TRP A 3 8.92 2.31 4.28
C TRP A 3 9.28 3.30 3.18
N THR A 4 8.71 3.11 2.00
CA THR A 4 8.67 4.18 1.00
C THR A 4 7.84 5.34 1.54
N ILE A 5 8.30 6.58 1.29
CA ILE A 5 7.60 7.80 1.70
C ILE A 5 6.41 8.10 0.79
N ARG A 6 6.42 7.56 -0.43
CA ARG A 6 5.36 7.72 -1.44
C ARG A 6 4.96 6.35 -1.97
N ASP A 7 3.69 6.25 -2.36
CA ASP A 7 3.24 5.12 -3.16
C ASP A 7 3.66 5.24 -4.63
N ASN A 8 3.26 4.25 -5.44
CA ASN A 8 3.53 4.19 -6.87
C ASN A 8 2.74 5.22 -7.72
N GLY A 9 1.88 6.04 -7.11
CA GLY A 9 1.18 7.13 -7.79
C GLY A 9 0.01 6.72 -8.70
N GLY A 10 -0.30 5.43 -8.82
CA GLY A 10 -1.27 4.95 -9.80
C GLY A 10 -1.83 3.57 -9.52
N ASP A 11 -2.87 3.22 -10.28
CA ASP A 11 -3.54 1.93 -10.23
C ASP A 11 -2.62 0.81 -10.73
N ILE A 12 -2.61 -0.31 -10.01
CA ILE A 12 -1.76 -1.48 -10.32
C ILE A 12 -2.41 -2.75 -9.76
N ASP A 13 -2.26 -3.85 -10.48
CA ASP A 13 -2.70 -5.16 -10.00
C ASP A 13 -1.72 -5.75 -8.98
N TRP A 14 -2.09 -6.88 -8.38
CA TRP A 14 -1.28 -7.48 -7.31
C TRP A 14 0.09 -7.97 -7.79
N HIS A 15 0.15 -8.54 -9.00
CA HIS A 15 1.41 -9.05 -9.56
C HIS A 15 2.36 -7.92 -9.90
N GLY A 16 1.85 -6.84 -10.49
CA GLY A 16 2.56 -5.60 -10.73
C GLY A 16 3.03 -4.95 -9.43
N ALA A 17 2.21 -4.96 -8.37
CA ALA A 17 2.58 -4.43 -7.07
C ALA A 17 3.78 -5.15 -6.47
N LYS A 18 3.77 -6.49 -6.54
CA LYS A 18 4.89 -7.32 -6.09
C LYS A 18 6.15 -7.04 -6.89
N ALA A 19 6.05 -7.06 -8.23
CA ALA A 19 7.17 -6.80 -9.12
C ALA A 19 7.72 -5.36 -8.97
N TYR A 20 6.86 -4.39 -8.70
CA TYR A 20 7.25 -3.00 -8.46
C TYR A 20 8.20 -2.90 -7.26
N CYS A 21 7.86 -3.52 -6.13
CA CYS A 21 8.73 -3.50 -4.95
C CYS A 21 10.02 -4.28 -5.18
N GLU A 22 9.96 -5.47 -5.78
CA GLU A 22 11.14 -6.31 -6.02
C GLU A 22 12.17 -5.66 -6.95
N ASN A 23 11.73 -4.79 -7.86
CA ASN A 23 12.60 -4.06 -8.79
C ASN A 23 12.92 -2.62 -8.33
N LEU A 24 12.43 -2.19 -7.16
CA LEU A 24 12.63 -0.83 -6.68
C LEU A 24 14.07 -0.63 -6.20
N GLY A 25 14.84 0.20 -6.91
CA GLY A 25 16.13 0.72 -6.45
C GLY A 25 15.94 2.10 -5.82
N LEU A 26 15.83 2.18 -4.49
CA LEU A 26 15.57 3.45 -3.79
C LEU A 26 16.53 3.64 -2.62
N ALA A 27 17.09 4.86 -2.52
CA ALA A 27 18.02 5.27 -1.47
C ALA A 27 19.24 4.34 -1.31
N GLY A 28 19.72 3.76 -2.42
CA GLY A 28 20.85 2.81 -2.43
C GLY A 28 20.48 1.37 -2.04
N TYR A 29 19.19 1.07 -1.85
CA TYR A 29 18.70 -0.25 -1.47
C TYR A 29 17.84 -0.87 -2.58
N GLY A 30 17.95 -2.20 -2.75
CA GLY A 30 17.21 -3.00 -3.75
C GLY A 30 16.42 -4.17 -3.15
N ASP A 31 16.37 -4.27 -1.83
CA ASP A 31 15.70 -5.32 -1.04
C ASP A 31 14.33 -4.87 -0.53
N TRP A 32 13.59 -4.16 -1.39
CA TRP A 32 12.24 -3.70 -1.12
C TRP A 32 11.22 -4.81 -1.40
N LEU A 33 10.19 -4.89 -0.56
CA LEU A 33 9.20 -5.96 -0.59
C LEU A 33 7.79 -5.39 -0.50
N LEU A 34 6.83 -6.11 -1.07
CA LEU A 34 5.40 -5.86 -0.82
C LEU A 34 5.08 -6.28 0.63
N PRO A 35 4.59 -5.36 1.48
CA PRO A 35 4.32 -5.63 2.90
C PRO A 35 3.23 -6.68 3.09
N ASP A 36 3.26 -7.38 4.21
CA ASP A 36 2.12 -8.19 4.66
C ASP A 36 0.99 -7.30 5.21
N ILE A 37 -0.22 -7.89 5.34
CA ILE A 37 -1.42 -7.16 5.74
C ILE A 37 -1.34 -6.58 7.16
N ASP A 38 -0.64 -7.26 8.06
CA ASP A 38 -0.48 -6.81 9.45
C ASP A 38 0.44 -5.59 9.52
N SER A 39 1.51 -5.58 8.73
CA SER A 39 2.42 -4.44 8.59
C SER A 39 1.69 -3.19 8.07
N LEU A 40 0.80 -3.34 7.08
CA LEU A 40 -0.02 -2.22 6.60
C LEU A 40 -1.02 -1.75 7.67
N ALA A 41 -1.66 -2.67 8.38
CA ALA A 41 -2.61 -2.32 9.43
C ALA A 41 -1.93 -1.53 10.58
N ALA A 42 -0.68 -1.84 10.89
CA ALA A 42 0.10 -1.12 11.90
C ALA A 42 0.46 0.32 11.50
N LEU A 43 0.36 0.68 10.22
CA LEU A 43 0.55 2.06 9.76
C LEU A 43 -0.68 2.93 9.97
N TYR A 44 -1.87 2.36 10.20
CA TYR A 44 -3.10 3.13 10.35
C TYR A 44 -3.09 3.94 11.64
N ASP A 45 -3.41 5.23 11.53
CA ASP A 45 -3.57 6.12 12.67
C ASP A 45 -4.63 7.18 12.34
N GLU A 46 -5.82 6.97 12.88
CA GLU A 46 -6.99 7.82 12.64
C GLU A 46 -6.75 9.28 13.04
N SER A 47 -5.87 9.54 14.01
CA SER A 47 -5.55 10.90 14.47
C SER A 47 -4.72 11.70 13.45
N ARG A 48 -4.16 11.04 12.43
CA ARG A 48 -3.30 11.64 11.42
C ARG A 48 -3.88 11.52 10.02
N SER A 49 -4.71 12.48 9.64
CA SER A 49 -5.38 12.51 8.34
C SER A 49 -4.75 13.48 7.34
N PHE A 50 -4.86 13.16 6.06
CA PHE A 50 -4.55 14.06 4.94
C PHE A 50 -5.34 13.66 3.69
N ASP A 51 -5.54 14.62 2.79
CA ASP A 51 -6.19 14.39 1.50
C ASP A 51 -5.27 13.55 0.61
N CYS A 52 -5.69 12.32 0.28
CA CYS A 52 -4.85 11.36 -0.44
C CYS A 52 -5.38 11.04 -1.85
N PHE A 53 -6.67 11.24 -2.11
CA PHE A 53 -7.25 10.90 -3.40
C PHE A 53 -8.44 11.77 -3.73
N GLN A 54 -8.63 12.07 -5.02
CA GLN A 54 -9.78 12.82 -5.51
C GLN A 54 -10.48 12.02 -6.60
N TRP A 55 -11.80 11.88 -6.48
CA TRP A 55 -12.62 11.20 -7.48
C TRP A 55 -13.99 11.88 -7.58
N GLU A 56 -14.38 12.23 -8.81
CA GLU A 56 -15.67 12.88 -9.11
C GLU A 56 -15.97 14.12 -8.24
N GLY A 57 -14.95 14.95 -8.01
CA GLY A 57 -15.08 16.16 -7.19
C GLY A 57 -15.17 15.91 -5.69
N LYS A 58 -15.03 14.66 -5.23
CA LYS A 58 -14.92 14.31 -3.81
C LYS A 58 -13.46 14.09 -3.43
N THR A 59 -13.09 14.63 -2.28
CA THR A 59 -11.79 14.38 -1.66
C THR A 59 -11.91 13.27 -0.64
N TYR A 60 -10.99 12.30 -0.73
CA TYR A 60 -10.85 11.18 0.17
C TYR A 60 -9.63 11.41 1.06
N GLN A 61 -9.83 11.18 2.36
CA GLN A 61 -8.78 11.28 3.35
C GLN A 61 -8.19 9.90 3.63
N CYS A 62 -6.89 9.88 3.93
CA CYS A 62 -6.18 8.71 4.41
C CYS A 62 -5.58 9.00 5.78
N HIS A 63 -5.44 7.95 6.59
CA HIS A 63 -5.05 8.03 7.99
C HIS A 63 -3.79 7.17 8.25
N VAL A 64 -2.63 7.80 8.52
CA VAL A 64 -1.33 7.10 8.58
C VAL A 64 -0.39 7.69 9.65
N SER A 65 0.27 6.81 10.43
CA SER A 65 1.17 7.14 11.54
C SER A 65 2.58 7.59 11.14
N ALA A 66 2.97 7.34 9.89
CA ALA A 66 4.27 7.70 9.33
C ALA A 66 4.14 8.87 8.34
N PRO A 67 5.23 9.59 7.98
CA PRO A 67 5.20 10.61 6.94
C PRO A 67 5.09 9.96 5.54
N ILE A 68 4.09 9.12 5.34
CA ILE A 68 3.80 8.42 4.10
C ILE A 68 2.71 9.22 3.37
N LEU A 69 2.95 9.46 2.09
CA LEU A 69 2.03 10.15 1.20
C LEU A 69 1.40 9.12 0.27
N LEU A 70 0.10 8.95 0.44
CA LEU A 70 -0.74 8.10 -0.40
C LEU A 70 -1.43 8.94 -1.48
N THR A 71 -1.57 8.36 -2.66
CA THR A 71 -2.34 8.89 -3.81
C THR A 71 -3.64 8.10 -4.04
N GLY A 72 -3.99 7.22 -3.11
CA GLY A 72 -5.14 6.32 -3.16
C GLY A 72 -5.39 5.66 -1.80
N PRO A 73 -6.64 5.35 -1.45
CA PRO A 73 -6.95 4.84 -0.12
C PRO A 73 -6.63 3.35 0.08
N ASN A 74 -6.42 2.56 -0.98
CA ASN A 74 -6.16 1.13 -0.84
C ASN A 74 -4.71 0.81 -1.19
N ALA A 75 -4.03 0.04 -0.34
CA ALA A 75 -2.71 -0.51 -0.62
C ALA A 75 -2.75 -2.05 -0.66
N TRP A 76 -2.09 -2.63 -1.65
CA TRP A 76 -1.92 -4.08 -1.76
C TRP A 76 -1.00 -4.63 -0.67
N SER A 77 -1.33 -5.83 -0.17
CA SER A 77 -0.42 -6.62 0.68
C SER A 77 0.02 -7.90 -0.03
N SER A 78 1.12 -8.49 0.40
CA SER A 78 1.58 -9.81 -0.02
C SER A 78 0.78 -10.97 0.59
N SER A 79 -0.17 -10.68 1.50
CA SER A 79 -0.97 -11.69 2.19
C SER A 79 -2.09 -12.22 1.29
N MET A 80 -1.94 -13.44 0.80
CA MET A 80 -2.92 -14.12 -0.04
C MET A 80 -4.18 -14.55 0.74
N ARG A 81 -5.34 -14.50 0.07
CA ARG A 81 -6.61 -15.08 0.52
C ARG A 81 -7.05 -16.14 -0.48
N GLY A 82 -6.69 -17.40 -0.21
CA GLY A 82 -6.88 -18.47 -1.18
C GLY A 82 -5.91 -18.34 -2.36
N SER A 83 -6.32 -18.80 -3.55
CA SER A 83 -5.46 -18.86 -4.74
C SER A 83 -5.61 -17.69 -5.70
N SER A 84 -6.71 -16.93 -5.63
CA SER A 84 -7.07 -15.90 -6.61
C SER A 84 -7.33 -14.52 -6.01
N CYS A 85 -7.20 -14.36 -4.70
CA CYS A 85 -7.34 -13.07 -4.04
C CYS A 85 -6.14 -12.78 -3.14
N ALA A 86 -5.89 -11.50 -2.90
CA ALA A 86 -4.99 -11.02 -1.87
C ALA A 86 -5.68 -9.96 -1.03
N TRP A 87 -5.22 -9.83 0.22
CA TRP A 87 -5.65 -8.73 1.08
C TRP A 87 -4.98 -7.43 0.65
N GLY A 88 -5.73 -6.34 0.80
CA GLY A 88 -5.25 -4.98 0.83
C GLY A 88 -5.75 -4.28 2.09
N PHE A 89 -5.13 -3.16 2.41
CA PHE A 89 -5.55 -2.32 3.52
C PHE A 89 -6.10 -0.99 2.99
N ASN A 90 -7.28 -0.60 3.47
CA ASN A 90 -7.88 0.68 3.17
C ASN A 90 -7.55 1.68 4.29
N PHE A 91 -6.74 2.68 3.96
CA PHE A 91 -6.32 3.75 4.86
C PHE A 91 -7.35 4.86 5.05
N GLY A 92 -8.45 4.86 4.30
CA GLY A 92 -9.56 5.80 4.51
C GLY A 92 -10.50 5.35 5.64
N TYR A 93 -10.63 4.04 5.87
CA TYR A 93 -11.52 3.47 6.89
C TYR A 93 -10.82 2.57 7.91
N GLY A 94 -9.53 2.28 7.73
CA GLY A 94 -8.78 1.37 8.60
C GLY A 94 -9.19 -0.10 8.48
N ARG A 95 -9.52 -0.57 7.26
CA ARG A 95 -10.10 -1.92 7.05
C ARG A 95 -9.24 -2.79 6.14
N ARG A 96 -9.20 -4.09 6.45
CA ARG A 96 -8.70 -5.13 5.53
C ARG A 96 -9.80 -5.46 4.51
N LEU A 97 -9.45 -5.45 3.23
CA LEU A 97 -10.33 -5.78 2.12
C LEU A 97 -9.62 -6.81 1.24
N ASP A 98 -10.32 -7.76 0.66
CA ASP A 98 -9.74 -8.67 -0.32
C ASP A 98 -10.22 -8.37 -1.72
N PHE A 99 -9.31 -8.51 -2.68
CA PHE A 99 -9.56 -8.26 -4.08
C PHE A 99 -8.95 -9.38 -4.92
N HIS A 100 -9.53 -9.59 -6.10
CA HIS A 100 -8.99 -10.54 -7.06
C HIS A 100 -7.61 -10.07 -7.53
N LEU A 101 -6.65 -10.98 -7.73
CA LEU A 101 -5.26 -10.63 -8.06
C LEU A 101 -5.13 -9.76 -9.32
N GLY A 102 -6.02 -9.95 -10.29
CA GLY A 102 -6.08 -9.16 -11.53
C GLY A 102 -6.81 -7.81 -11.43
N THR A 103 -7.28 -7.43 -10.25
CA THR A 103 -7.92 -6.12 -10.05
C THR A 103 -6.86 -5.03 -10.04
N ALA A 104 -6.71 -4.28 -11.14
CA ALA A 104 -5.78 -3.15 -11.17
C ALA A 104 -6.35 -1.87 -10.52
N ARG A 105 -7.68 -1.78 -10.40
CA ARG A 105 -8.38 -0.55 -10.02
C ARG A 105 -8.20 -0.23 -8.54
N TYR A 106 -7.84 1.02 -8.24
CA TYR A 106 -7.70 1.59 -6.89
C TYR A 106 -6.57 1.00 -6.02
N GLY A 107 -5.78 0.07 -6.52
CA GLY A 107 -4.63 -0.48 -5.80
C GLY A 107 -3.44 0.48 -5.82
N ARG A 108 -2.84 0.73 -4.66
CA ARG A 108 -1.55 1.39 -4.50
C ARG A 108 -0.52 0.43 -3.92
N VAL A 109 0.74 0.84 -4.00
CA VAL A 109 1.88 0.07 -3.49
C VAL A 109 2.70 0.93 -2.55
N LEU A 110 2.82 0.47 -1.31
CA LEU A 110 3.81 0.97 -0.37
C LEU A 110 4.82 -0.15 -0.14
N CYS A 111 6.06 0.06 -0.54
CA CYS A 111 7.08 -0.96 -0.35
C CYS A 111 7.72 -0.83 1.02
N VAL A 112 8.09 -1.96 1.58
CA VAL A 112 8.74 -2.03 2.87
C VAL A 112 10.02 -2.83 2.80
N ARG A 113 10.99 -2.44 3.62
CA ARG A 113 12.27 -3.09 3.77
C ARG A 113 12.48 -3.46 5.23
N ARG A 114 12.87 -4.71 5.49
CA ARG A 114 13.31 -5.13 6.82
C ARG A 114 14.78 -4.75 6.95
N SER A 115 15.11 -3.98 7.98
CA SER A 115 16.50 -3.68 8.32
C SER A 115 17.15 -5.02 8.66
N GLY A 116 18.25 -5.37 7.97
CA GLY A 116 18.97 -6.61 8.23
C GLY A 116 19.33 -6.73 9.72
N SER A 117 19.05 -7.89 10.29
CA SER A 117 19.59 -8.33 11.59
C SER A 117 21.10 -8.46 11.52
#